data_AF-A0A368CDL1-F1
#
_entry.id   AF-A0A368CDL1-F1
#
_cell.length_a   1.000
_cell.length_b   1.000
_cell.length_c   1.000
_cell.angle_alpha   90.00
_cell.angle_beta   90.00
_cell.angle_gamma   90.00
#
_symmetry.space_group_name_H-M   'P 1'
#
loop_
_entity.id
_entity.type
_entity.pdbx_description
1 polymer ?
#
loop_
_entity_poly.entity_id
_entity_poly.type
_entity_poly.pdbx_seq_one_letter_code
_entity_poly.pdbx_strand_id
1 'polypeptide(L)'
;MEVLVALCLFLVITLLVYARIGFSKIVSSYGMWFEPGYWVNYNIVEALAWVAKAAVILPGLIWQKEIWQLHIITLVTSALLIWVSERKLLPTMVAFNTLWIGLSSIVVVRNVL
;
A
#
# COMPACT_ATOMS: atom_id res chain seq x y z
N MET A 1 25.68 -3.79 -8.67
CA MET A 1 25.07 -4.97 -9.31
C MET A 1 23.68 -5.27 -8.75
N GLU A 2 23.49 -5.34 -7.44
CA GLU A 2 22.20 -5.65 -6.78
C GLU A 2 21.04 -4.73 -7.22
N VAL A 3 21.24 -3.41 -7.20
CA VAL A 3 20.21 -2.45 -7.64
C VAL A 3 19.80 -2.68 -9.09
N LEU A 4 20.76 -3.01 -9.97
CA LEU A 4 20.48 -3.26 -11.38
C LEU A 4 19.71 -4.57 -11.58
N VAL A 5 20.04 -5.61 -10.80
CA VAL A 5 19.28 -6.86 -10.77
C VAL A 5 17.86 -6.63 -10.24
N ALA A 6 17.70 -5.86 -9.16
CA ALA A 6 16.39 -5.53 -8.59
C ALA A 6 15.53 -4.73 -9.57
N LEU A 7 16.11 -3.74 -10.26
CA LEU A 7 15.43 -2.97 -11.31
C LEU A 7 15.03 -3.87 -12.49
N CYS A 8 15.93 -4.75 -12.94
CA CYS A 8 15.62 -5.67 -14.02
C CYS A 8 14.48 -6.63 -13.64
N LEU A 9 14.52 -7.20 -12.43
CA LEU A 9 13.45 -8.05 -11.90
C LEU A 9 12.12 -7.29 -11.81
N PHE A 10 12.14 -6.09 -11.25
CA PHE A 10 10.97 -5.21 -11.14
C PHE A 10 10.36 -4.93 -12.52
N LEU A 11 11.18 -4.53 -13.50
CA LEU A 11 10.72 -4.21 -14.84
C LEU A 11 10.16 -5.45 -15.55
N VAL A 12 10.88 -6.58 -15.51
CA VAL A 12 10.43 -7.82 -16.18
C VAL A 12 9.10 -8.29 -15.60
N ILE A 13 8.98 -8.40 -14.27
CA ILE A 13 7.73 -8.87 -13.63
C ILE A 13 6.58 -7.90 -13.95
N THR A 14 6.80 -6.59 -13.81
CA THR A 14 5.76 -5.58 -14.07
C THR A 14 5.32 -5.61 -15.54
N LEU A 15 6.26 -5.68 -16.48
CA LEU A 15 5.96 -5.76 -17.91
C LEU A 15 5.20 -7.03 -18.26
N LEU A 16 5.56 -8.18 -17.69
CA LEU A 16 4.84 -9.44 -17.92
C LEU A 16 3.39 -9.37 -17.41
N VAL A 17 3.17 -8.81 -16.21
CA VAL A 17 1.83 -8.62 -15.66
C VAL A 17 1.02 -7.64 -16.51
N TYR A 18 1.60 -6.50 -16.88
CA TYR A 18 0.93 -5.49 -17.72
C TYR A 18 0.62 -6.01 -19.13
N ALA A 19 1.53 -6.78 -19.73
CA ALA A 19 1.30 -7.43 -21.02
C ALA A 19 0.15 -8.44 -20.93
N ARG A 20 0.06 -9.22 -19.84
CA ARG A 20 -1.00 -10.21 -19.64
C ARG A 20 -2.40 -9.58 -19.45
N ILE A 21 -2.47 -8.43 -18.79
CA ILE A 21 -3.71 -7.66 -18.57
C ILE A 21 -4.08 -6.84 -19.82
N GLY A 22 -3.08 -6.27 -20.48
CA GLY A 22 -3.19 -5.33 -21.58
C GLY A 22 -2.83 -3.90 -21.15
N PHE A 23 -1.79 -3.32 -21.75
CA PHE A 23 -1.29 -1.98 -21.41
C PHE A 23 -2.37 -0.89 -21.47
N SER A 24 -3.28 -0.94 -22.45
CA SER A 24 -4.39 0.02 -22.56
C SER A 24 -5.30 0.02 -21.33
N LYS A 25 -5.60 -1.16 -20.75
CA LYS A 25 -6.40 -1.27 -19.53
C LYS A 25 -5.67 -0.71 -18.31
N ILE A 26 -4.36 -0.94 -18.22
CA ILE A 26 -3.53 -0.42 -17.14
C ILE A 26 -3.45 1.11 -17.20
N VAL A 27 -3.20 1.67 -18.40
CA VAL A 27 -3.17 3.12 -18.61
C VAL A 27 -4.52 3.74 -18.29
N SER A 28 -5.63 3.13 -18.72
CA SER A 28 -6.98 3.58 -18.35
C SER A 28 -7.21 3.52 -16.84
N SER A 29 -6.73 2.48 -16.17
CA SER A 29 -6.84 2.34 -14.71
C SER A 29 -6.12 3.48 -13.95
N TYR A 30 -4.87 3.79 -14.32
CA TYR A 30 -4.17 4.95 -13.76
C TYR A 30 -4.81 6.28 -14.17
N GLY A 31 -5.39 6.33 -15.37
CA GLY A 31 -6.11 7.49 -15.89
C GLY A 31 -7.28 7.91 -15.01
N MET A 32 -7.92 6.96 -14.29
CA MET A 32 -9.02 7.25 -13.36
C MET A 32 -8.66 8.29 -12.30
N TRP A 33 -7.38 8.42 -11.91
CA TRP A 33 -6.95 9.44 -10.93
C TRP A 33 -7.20 10.87 -11.40
N PHE A 34 -7.34 11.07 -12.71
CA PHE A 34 -7.56 12.37 -13.33
C PHE A 34 -9.02 12.56 -13.77
N GLU A 35 -9.89 11.57 -13.57
CA GLU A 35 -11.30 11.67 -13.92
C GLU A 35 -12.08 12.46 -12.85
N PRO A 36 -12.94 13.41 -13.25
CA PRO A 36 -13.83 14.09 -12.32
C PRO A 36 -14.71 13.08 -11.57
N GLY A 37 -14.76 13.21 -10.24
CA GLY A 37 -15.57 12.33 -9.39
C GLY A 37 -14.87 11.04 -8.94
N TYR A 38 -13.63 10.76 -9.37
CA TYR A 38 -12.87 9.62 -8.84
C TYR A 38 -12.53 9.77 -7.36
N TRP A 39 -12.15 10.97 -6.92
CA TRP A 39 -11.73 11.26 -5.55
C TRP A 39 -12.91 11.39 -4.59
N VAL A 40 -13.58 10.27 -4.34
CA VAL A 40 -14.58 10.11 -3.28
C VAL A 40 -13.91 9.70 -1.96
N ASN A 41 -14.64 9.85 -0.84
CA ASN A 41 -14.15 9.55 0.51
C ASN A 41 -13.36 8.23 0.61
N TYR A 42 -13.86 7.16 -0.02
CA TYR A 42 -13.23 5.83 0.00
C TYR A 42 -11.89 5.80 -0.73
N ASN A 43 -11.80 6.42 -1.91
CA ASN A 43 -10.58 6.42 -2.73
C ASN A 43 -9.50 7.34 -2.13
N ILE A 44 -9.90 8.42 -1.47
CA ILE A 44 -8.98 9.28 -0.69
C ILE A 44 -8.37 8.47 0.45
N VAL A 45 -9.20 7.73 1.21
CA VAL A 45 -8.71 6.87 2.30
C VAL A 45 -7.75 5.81 1.77
N GLU A 46 -8.05 5.18 0.63
CA GLU A 46 -7.15 4.21 0.00
C GLU A 46 -5.79 4.80 -0.37
N ALA A 47 -5.77 5.96 -1.01
CA ALA A 47 -4.53 6.63 -1.39
C ALA A 47 -3.70 7.03 -0.17
N LEU A 48 -4.32 7.62 0.86
CA LEU A 48 -3.63 7.99 2.10
C LEU A 48 -3.06 6.76 2.82
N ALA A 49 -3.82 5.67 2.88
CA ALA A 49 -3.38 4.44 3.52
C ALA A 49 -2.28 3.73 2.74
N TRP A 50 -2.28 3.82 1.40
CA TRP A 50 -1.17 3.36 0.56
C TRP A 50 0.10 4.16 0.82
N VAL A 51 0.02 5.50 0.85
CA VAL A 51 1.16 6.37 1.16
C VAL A 51 1.71 6.09 2.56
N ALA A 52 0.85 5.91 3.57
CA ALA A 52 1.28 5.60 4.92
C ALA A 52 2.08 4.28 5.00
N LYS A 53 1.64 3.23 4.29
CA LYS A 53 2.37 1.96 4.23
C LYS A 53 3.72 2.11 3.51
N ALA A 54 3.76 2.87 2.41
CA ALA A 54 5.01 3.17 1.72
C ALA A 54 5.99 3.94 2.62
N ALA A 55 5.50 4.91 3.40
CA ALA A 55 6.30 5.69 4.34
C ALA A 55 6.89 4.84 5.47
N VAL A 56 6.23 3.76 5.87
CA VAL A 56 6.77 2.77 6.82
C VAL A 56 7.84 1.88 6.16
N ILE A 57 7.56 1.36 4.97
CA ILE A 57 8.42 0.35 4.31
C ILE A 57 9.70 0.96 3.74
N LEU A 58 9.62 2.11 3.07
CA LEU A 58 10.75 2.71 2.35
C LEU A 58 11.94 3.00 3.27
N PRO A 59 11.77 3.60 4.47
CA PRO A 59 12.90 3.85 5.34
C PRO A 59 13.54 2.57 5.88
N GLY A 60 12.71 1.58 6.20
CA GLY A 60 13.16 0.25 6.63
C GLY A 60 13.96 -0.46 5.54
N LEU A 61 13.62 -0.27 4.26
CA LEU A 61 14.34 -0.88 3.15
C LEU A 61 15.63 -0.13 2.77
N ILE A 62 15.58 1.21 2.69
CA ILE A 62 16.69 2.04 2.19
C ILE A 62 17.76 2.26 3.27
N TRP A 63 17.35 2.65 4.48
CA TRP A 63 18.27 2.98 5.57
C TRP A 63 18.38 1.88 6.63
N GLN A 64 17.67 0.75 6.45
CA GLN A 64 17.60 -0.32 7.45
C GLN A 64 17.17 0.23 8.82
N LYS A 65 16.35 1.29 8.81
CA LYS A 65 15.86 2.00 9.99
C LYS A 65 14.36 2.13 9.91
N GLU A 66 13.69 1.52 10.88
CA GLU A 66 12.25 1.59 11.06
C GLU A 66 11.89 2.85 11.85
N ILE A 67 10.99 3.68 11.30
CA ILE A 67 10.42 4.85 12.01
C ILE A 67 9.13 4.38 12.68
N TRP A 68 9.23 3.90 13.92
CA TRP A 68 8.13 3.23 14.61
C TRP A 68 6.88 4.12 14.79
N GLN A 69 7.03 5.45 14.87
CA GLN A 69 5.90 6.37 15.01
C GLN A 69 4.95 6.32 13.80
N LEU A 70 5.49 6.02 12.61
CA LEU A 70 4.66 5.85 11.41
C LEU A 70 3.75 4.64 11.51
N HIS A 71 4.04 3.67 12.38
CA HIS A 71 3.17 2.52 12.60
C HIS A 71 1.85 2.91 13.30
N ILE A 72 1.83 4.03 14.03
CA ILE A 72 0.57 4.57 14.59
C ILE A 72 -0.33 5.04 13.44
N ILE A 73 0.25 5.70 12.45
CA ILE A 73 -0.47 6.16 11.25
C ILE A 73 -0.95 4.95 10.43
N THR A 74 -0.11 3.93 10.26
CA THR A 74 -0.54 2.71 9.53
C THR A 74 -1.62 1.94 10.28
N LEU A 75 -1.66 1.97 11.61
CA LEU A 75 -2.72 1.37 12.41
C LEU A 75 -4.07 2.04 12.12
N VAL A 76 -4.12 3.37 12.24
CA VAL A 76 -5.34 4.16 11.96
C VAL A 76 -5.79 3.96 10.52
N THR A 77 -4.87 4.11 9.56
CA THR A 77 -5.20 3.97 8.13
C THR A 77 -5.59 2.54 7.75
N SER A 78 -5.07 1.51 8.43
CA SER A 78 -5.49 0.12 8.21
C SER A 78 -6.88 -0.16 8.77
N ALA A 79 -7.26 0.42 9.91
CA ALA A 79 -8.63 0.34 10.41
C ALA A 79 -9.62 1.02 9.44
N LEU A 80 -9.26 2.19 8.90
CA LEU A 80 -10.07 2.86 7.87
C LEU A 80 -10.16 2.05 6.57
N LEU A 81 -9.06 1.40 6.16
CA LEU A 81 -9.07 0.53 4.99
C LEU A 81 -9.92 -0.72 5.15
N ILE A 82 -10.06 -1.28 6.36
CA ILE A 82 -11.00 -2.38 6.60
C ILE A 82 -12.42 -1.92 6.29
N TRP A 83 -12.82 -0.75 6.79
CA TRP A 83 -14.12 -0.16 6.49
C TRP A 83 -14.31 0.07 4.98
N VAL A 84 -13.34 0.67 4.30
CA VAL A 84 -13.42 0.89 2.84
C VAL A 84 -13.47 -0.41 2.05
N SER A 85 -12.69 -1.40 2.45
CA SER A 85 -12.61 -2.70 1.76
C SER A 85 -13.90 -3.50 1.89
N GLU A 86 -14.57 -3.42 3.05
CA GLU A 86 -15.88 -4.03 3.27
C GLU A 86 -16.94 -3.40 2.36
N ARG A 87 -16.96 -2.06 2.22
CA ARG A 87 -17.85 -1.36 1.27
C ARG A 87 -17.67 -1.80 -0.18
N LYS A 88 -16.45 -2.21 -0.55
CA LYS A 88 -16.12 -2.74 -1.88
C LYS A 88 -16.23 -4.28 -1.97
N LEU A 89 -16.67 -4.96 -0.90
CA LEU A 89 -16.78 -6.41 -0.78
C LEU A 89 -15.46 -7.16 -1.10
N LEU A 90 -14.33 -6.63 -0.60
CA LEU A 90 -12.98 -7.17 -0.81
C LEU A 90 -12.45 -7.88 0.45
N PRO A 91 -12.84 -9.15 0.72
CA PRO A 91 -12.50 -9.84 1.97
C PRO A 91 -10.99 -10.03 2.17
N THR A 92 -10.24 -10.25 1.08
CA THR A 92 -8.78 -10.38 1.14
C THR A 92 -8.10 -9.08 1.60
N MET A 93 -8.64 -7.93 1.19
CA MET A 93 -8.13 -6.62 1.61
C MET A 93 -8.47 -6.32 3.08
N VAL A 94 -9.63 -6.78 3.56
CA VAL A 94 -9.97 -6.75 4.99
C VAL A 94 -8.94 -7.55 5.77
N ALA A 95 -8.71 -8.82 5.41
CA ALA A 95 -7.75 -9.69 6.09
C ALA A 95 -6.32 -9.11 6.09
N PHE A 96 -5.88 -8.57 4.95
CA PHE A 96 -4.56 -7.93 4.82
C PHE A 96 -4.40 -6.73 5.76
N ASN A 97 -5.41 -5.87 5.86
CA ASN A 97 -5.35 -4.72 6.76
C ASN A 97 -5.48 -5.11 8.24
N THR A 98 -6.21 -6.18 8.56
CA THR A 98 -6.23 -6.77 9.91
C THR A 98 -4.84 -7.26 10.33
N LEU A 99 -4.12 -7.94 9.43
CA LEU A 99 -2.72 -8.33 9.69
C LEU A 99 -1.82 -7.11 9.92
N TRP A 100 -2.00 -6.05 9.13
CA TRP A 100 -1.25 -4.80 9.29
C TRP A 100 -1.49 -4.11 10.63
N ILE A 101 -2.70 -4.19 11.18
CA ILE A 101 -2.99 -3.71 12.54
C ILE A 101 -2.16 -4.51 13.55
N GLY A 102 -2.13 -5.85 13.44
CA GLY A 102 -1.31 -6.69 14.33
C GLY A 102 0.18 -6.36 14.26
N LEU A 103 0.74 -6.25 13.05
CA LEU A 103 2.15 -5.88 12.85
C LEU A 103 2.47 -4.49 13.43
N SER A 104 1.62 -3.50 13.15
CA SER A 104 1.80 -2.14 13.66
C SER A 104 1.73 -2.10 15.19
N SER A 105 0.79 -2.83 15.80
CA SER A 105 0.67 -2.93 17.24
C SER A 105 1.91 -3.53 17.91
N ILE A 106 2.50 -4.59 17.34
CA ILE A 106 3.73 -5.20 17.87
C ILE A 106 4.88 -4.18 17.85
N VAL A 107 5.06 -3.46 16.74
CA VAL A 107 6.12 -2.46 16.60
C VAL A 107 5.93 -1.31 17.57
N VAL A 108 4.70 -0.81 17.72
CA VAL A 108 4.38 0.28 18.67
C VAL A 108 4.68 -0.18 20.10
N VAL A 109 4.16 -1.33 20.51
CA VAL A 109 4.35 -1.85 21.88
C VAL A 109 5.83 -2.05 22.20
N ARG A 110 6.60 -2.66 21.29
CA ARG A 110 8.05 -2.90 21.46
C ARG A 110 8.89 -1.62 21.64
N ASN A 111 8.42 -0.48 21.13
CA ASN A 111 9.15 0.79 21.24
C ASN A 111 8.67 1.65 22.41
N VAL A 112 7.48 1.37 22.95
CA VAL A 112 6.90 2.10 24.08
C VAL A 112 7.21 1.43 25.42
N LEU A 113 7.26 0.09 25.45
CA LEU A 113 7.62 -0.74 26.60
C LEU A 113 9.04 -1.30 26.45
#